data_AF-A0A5D6XEW7-F1
#
_entry.id   AF-A0A5D6XEW7-F1
#
_cell.length_a   1.000
_cell.length_b   1.000
_cell.length_c   1.000
_cell.angle_alpha   90.00
_cell.angle_beta   90.00
_cell.angle_gamma   90.00
#
_symmetry.space_group_name_H-M   'P 1'
#
loop_
_entity.id
_entity.type
_entity.pdbx_description
1 polymer ?
#
loop_
_entity_poly.entity_id
_entity_poly.type
_entity_poly.pdbx_seq_one_letter_code
_entity_poly.pdbx_strand_id
1 'polypeptide(L)'
;GPCELWLDDTRVMQDDDCESTFLGRIPTWKIDFSSCKGSCTLRWFWLGLQDGGKRWQVYKNCVPLKGTGSSGGGGGGGGSSSTPISTPKSNSKTPKANSKEK
;
A
#
# COMPACT_ATOMS: atom_id res chain seq x y z
N GLY A 1 -5.46 -10.34 4.56
CA GLY A 1 -6.68 -9.60 4.17
C GLY A 1 -6.65 -9.17 2.70
N PRO A 2 -7.79 -9.05 2.01
CA PRO A 2 -7.85 -8.87 0.56
C PRO A 2 -7.30 -7.52 0.12
N CYS A 3 -6.70 -7.46 -1.07
CA CYS A 3 -6.26 -6.23 -1.71
C CYS A 3 -6.62 -6.18 -3.20
N GLU A 4 -6.76 -4.95 -3.70
CA GLU A 4 -7.12 -4.69 -5.09
C GLU A 4 -6.30 -3.52 -5.65
N LEU A 5 -6.00 -3.58 -6.95
CA LEU A 5 -5.54 -2.41 -7.72
C LEU A 5 -6.54 -2.10 -8.81
N TRP A 6 -6.80 -0.81 -8.99
CA TRP A 6 -7.71 -0.26 -9.99
C TRP A 6 -7.01 0.83 -10.78
N LEU A 7 -7.24 0.86 -12.10
CA LEU A 7 -6.97 1.98 -12.98
C LEU A 7 -8.31 2.62 -13.33
N ASP A 8 -8.56 3.81 -12.79
CA ASP A 8 -9.87 4.45 -12.80
C ASP A 8 -10.97 3.48 -12.33
N ASP A 9 -11.84 3.04 -13.25
CA ASP A 9 -12.97 2.13 -12.97
C ASP A 9 -12.68 0.68 -13.35
N THR A 10 -11.46 0.36 -13.80
CA THR A 10 -11.05 -0.99 -14.19
C THR A 10 -10.18 -1.63 -13.12
N ARG A 11 -10.65 -2.73 -12.52
CA ARG A 11 -9.83 -3.54 -11.63
C ARG A 11 -8.80 -4.32 -12.42
N VAL A 12 -7.52 -4.14 -12.08
CA VAL A 12 -6.38 -4.74 -12.78
C VAL A 12 -5.63 -5.76 -11.94
N MET A 13 -5.92 -5.84 -10.64
CA MET A 13 -5.38 -6.85 -9.73
C MET A 13 -6.35 -7.08 -8.57
N GLN A 14 -6.48 -8.33 -8.14
CA GLN A 14 -7.11 -8.72 -6.87
C GLN A 14 -6.34 -9.89 -6.28
N ASP A 15 -6.21 -9.91 -4.96
CA ASP A 15 -5.81 -11.08 -4.19
C ASP A 15 -6.62 -11.10 -2.87
N ASP A 16 -7.12 -12.28 -2.50
CA ASP A 16 -8.01 -12.45 -1.34
C ASP A 16 -7.27 -12.44 0.00
N ASP A 17 -5.96 -12.69 -0.01
CA ASP A 17 -5.11 -12.68 1.18
C ASP A 17 -3.69 -12.14 0.94
N CYS A 18 -3.61 -10.85 0.66
CA CYS A 18 -2.34 -10.16 0.38
C CYS A 18 -1.34 -10.20 1.54
N GLU A 19 -1.79 -10.44 2.76
CA GLU A 19 -0.90 -10.58 3.92
C GLU A 19 -0.06 -11.86 3.82
N SER A 20 -0.70 -12.99 3.46
CA SER A 20 -0.01 -14.27 3.26
C SER A 20 0.67 -14.37 1.89
N THR A 21 0.20 -13.65 0.87
CA THR A 21 0.88 -13.63 -0.44
C THR A 21 2.22 -12.89 -0.37
N PHE A 22 2.31 -11.79 0.39
CA PHE A 22 3.48 -10.91 0.35
C PHE A 22 4.38 -10.96 1.59
N LEU A 23 4.00 -11.63 2.69
CA LEU A 23 4.83 -12.01 3.86
C LEU A 23 6.02 -11.08 4.17
N GLY A 24 5.74 -9.80 4.38
CA GLY A 24 6.76 -8.80 4.79
C GLY A 24 7.76 -8.39 3.70
N ARG A 25 7.56 -8.83 2.46
CA ARG A 25 8.29 -8.38 1.28
C ARG A 25 7.56 -7.22 0.64
N ILE A 26 8.29 -6.37 -0.08
CA ILE A 26 7.68 -5.36 -0.94
C ILE A 26 6.97 -6.12 -2.09
N PRO A 27 5.64 -6.00 -2.23
CA PRO A 27 4.91 -6.66 -3.28
C PRO A 27 5.33 -6.14 -4.65
N THR A 28 5.53 -7.05 -5.60
CA THR A 28 5.76 -6.71 -7.01
C THR A 28 4.62 -7.29 -7.84
N TRP A 29 3.77 -6.41 -8.37
CA TRP A 29 2.66 -6.81 -9.26
C TRP A 29 3.00 -6.47 -10.71
N LYS A 30 2.69 -7.40 -11.62
CA LYS A 30 2.65 -7.10 -13.06
C LYS A 30 1.26 -6.57 -13.38
N ILE A 31 1.16 -5.27 -13.57
CA ILE A 31 -0.10 -4.57 -13.84
C ILE A 31 -0.21 -4.27 -15.34
N ASP A 32 -1.34 -4.62 -15.95
CA ASP A 32 -1.67 -4.18 -17.29
C ASP A 32 -2.23 -2.75 -17.24
N PHE A 33 -1.51 -1.82 -17.86
CA PHE A 33 -1.91 -0.42 -17.97
C PHE A 33 -2.70 -0.11 -19.25
N SER A 34 -3.07 -1.12 -20.04
CA SER A 34 -3.79 -0.94 -21.30
C SER A 34 -5.10 -0.17 -21.17
N SER A 35 -5.77 -0.23 -20.01
CA SER A 35 -7.00 0.51 -19.69
C SER A 35 -6.76 2.01 -19.44
N CYS A 36 -5.54 2.41 -19.07
CA CYS A 36 -5.19 3.80 -18.85
C CYS A 36 -4.98 4.53 -20.18
N LYS A 37 -5.92 5.41 -20.57
CA LYS A 37 -5.83 6.18 -21.82
C LYS A 37 -5.45 7.64 -21.51
N GLY A 38 -4.15 7.94 -21.63
CA GLY A 38 -3.63 9.28 -21.37
C GLY A 38 -3.36 9.51 -19.89
N SER A 39 -4.36 9.93 -19.11
CA SER A 39 -4.26 10.11 -17.66
C SER A 39 -5.25 9.22 -16.94
N CYS A 40 -4.81 8.57 -15.86
CA CYS A 40 -5.68 7.73 -15.02
C CYS A 40 -5.24 7.84 -13.56
N THR A 41 -6.10 7.39 -12.64
CA THR A 41 -5.78 7.24 -11.23
C THR A 41 -5.58 5.78 -10.90
N LEU A 42 -4.38 5.42 -10.46
CA LEU A 42 -4.15 4.14 -9.80
C LEU A 42 -4.69 4.20 -8.38
N ARG A 43 -5.60 3.29 -8.02
CA ARG A 43 -6.12 3.15 -6.66
C ARG A 43 -5.70 1.78 -6.14
N TRP A 44 -4.97 1.79 -5.04
CA TRP A 44 -4.68 0.59 -4.27
C TRP A 44 -5.58 0.55 -3.06
N PHE A 45 -6.21 -0.61 -2.83
CA PHE A 45 -7.01 -0.90 -1.65
C PHE A 45 -6.46 -2.12 -0.92
N TRP A 46 -6.48 -2.06 0.40
CA TRP A 46 -6.30 -3.24 1.27
C TRP A 46 -7.35 -3.22 2.38
N LEU A 47 -7.98 -4.36 2.59
CA LEU A 47 -9.02 -4.57 3.59
C LEU A 47 -8.45 -5.40 4.73
N GLY A 48 -8.28 -4.74 5.88
CA GLY A 48 -7.93 -5.40 7.13
C GLY A 48 -9.18 -5.88 7.84
N LEU A 49 -9.45 -7.18 7.80
CA LEU A 49 -10.50 -7.81 8.62
C LEU A 49 -9.87 -8.32 9.93
N GLN A 50 -10.32 -7.77 11.05
CA GLN A 50 -9.86 -8.12 12.39
C GLN A 50 -11.00 -8.74 13.21
N ASP A 51 -10.66 -9.42 14.30
CA ASP A 51 -11.60 -10.06 15.24
C ASP A 51 -12.66 -10.95 14.57
N GLY A 52 -12.22 -11.80 13.65
CA GLY A 52 -13.14 -12.68 12.90
C GLY A 52 -14.14 -11.91 12.02
N GLY A 53 -13.75 -10.73 11.51
CA GLY A 53 -14.57 -9.91 10.61
C GLY A 53 -15.49 -8.90 11.30
N LYS A 54 -15.46 -8.82 12.64
CA LYS A 54 -16.29 -7.86 13.40
C LYS A 54 -15.77 -6.42 13.33
N ARG A 55 -14.45 -6.27 13.10
CA ARG A 55 -13.81 -4.96 12.87
C ARG A 55 -13.19 -4.96 11.49
N TRP A 56 -13.47 -3.92 10.73
CA TRP A 56 -12.93 -3.74 9.39
C TRP A 56 -12.21 -2.39 9.29
N GLN A 57 -11.12 -2.38 8.52
CA GLN A 57 -10.35 -1.20 8.19
C GLN A 57 -10.07 -1.19 6.69
N VAL A 58 -10.20 -0.03 6.06
CA VAL A 58 -9.85 0.18 4.66
C VAL A 58 -8.60 1.04 4.60
N TYR A 59 -7.58 0.52 3.94
CA TYR A 59 -6.40 1.27 3.55
C TYR A 59 -6.50 1.56 2.07
N LYS A 60 -6.35 2.83 1.71
CA LYS A 60 -6.47 3.29 0.33
C LYS A 60 -5.32 4.24 0.02
N ASN A 61 -4.68 4.03 -1.12
CA ASN A 61 -3.74 5.00 -1.67
C ASN A 61 -4.10 5.30 -3.12
N CYS A 62 -4.12 6.57 -3.49
CA CYS A 62 -4.41 7.02 -4.85
C CYS A 62 -3.18 7.68 -5.46
N VAL A 63 -2.79 7.25 -6.66
CA VAL A 63 -1.64 7.77 -7.39
C VAL A 63 -2.09 8.23 -8.77
N PRO A 64 -1.97 9.53 -9.11
CA PRO A 64 -2.22 9.99 -10.47
C PRO A 64 -1.12 9.47 -11.40
N LEU A 65 -1.53 8.90 -12.52
CA LEU A 65 -0.64 8.40 -13.56
C LEU A 65 -0.85 9.20 -14.84
N LYS A 66 0.25 9.45 -15.56
CA LYS A 66 0.26 9.99 -16.91
C LYS A 66 0.99 9.02 -17.81
N GLY A 67 0.27 8.42 -18.74
CA GLY A 67 0.83 7.55 -19.77
C GLY A 67 1.70 8.33 -20.75
N THR A 68 2.63 7.64 -21.39
CA THR A 68 3.45 8.15 -22.50
C THR A 68 2.70 8.18 -23.84
N GLY A 69 1.40 7.84 -23.84
CA GLY A 69 0.53 7.93 -25.00
C GLY A 69 0.43 9.39 -25.48
N SER A 70 0.96 9.62 -26.67
CA SER A 70 1.10 10.92 -27.33
C SER A 70 -0.16 11.80 -27.24
N SER A 71 -0.14 12.84 -26.41
CA SER A 71 -0.54 14.21 -26.80
C SER A 71 -0.24 15.22 -25.70
N GLY A 72 0.47 16.29 -26.06
CA GLY A 72 0.22 17.64 -25.54
C GLY A 72 0.85 18.00 -24.19
N GLY A 73 1.75 18.97 -24.23
CA GLY A 73 2.45 19.52 -23.07
C GLY A 73 1.54 20.18 -22.04
N GLY A 74 2.08 20.32 -20.83
CA GLY A 74 1.45 21.02 -19.71
C GLY A 74 2.00 20.48 -18.40
N GLY A 75 3.10 21.08 -17.95
CA GLY A 75 3.80 20.73 -16.72
C GLY A 75 3.02 21.09 -15.46
N GLY A 76 3.31 20.33 -14.41
CA GLY A 76 2.84 20.58 -13.05
C GLY A 76 3.59 19.63 -12.13
N GLY A 77 4.81 20.01 -11.77
CA GLY A 77 5.66 19.25 -10.86
C GLY A 77 5.03 19.15 -9.49
N GLY A 78 4.57 17.96 -9.12
CA GLY A 78 4.31 17.58 -7.74
C GLY A 78 5.62 17.09 -7.15
N GLY A 79 6.27 17.93 -6.35
CA GLY A 79 7.55 17.61 -5.73
C GLY A 79 7.46 16.37 -4.83
N SER A 80 8.39 15.45 -5.03
CA SER A 80 8.75 14.44 -4.03
C SER A 80 9.35 15.17 -2.83
N SER A 81 8.53 15.47 -1.82
CA SER A 81 9.04 15.71 -0.47
C SER A 81 9.42 14.36 0.13
N SER A 82 10.70 14.01 0.02
CA SER A 82 11.30 12.94 0.82
C SER A 82 11.30 13.38 2.28
N THR A 83 10.28 12.99 3.03
CA THR A 83 10.34 13.03 4.50
C THR A 83 11.30 11.95 4.99
N PRO A 84 12.37 12.27 5.73
CA PRO A 84 13.17 11.26 6.38
C PRO A 84 12.34 10.57 7.46
N ILE A 85 12.17 9.25 7.34
CA ILE A 85 11.72 8.39 8.45
C ILE A 85 12.80 8.48 9.53
N SER A 86 12.49 9.14 10.64
CA SER A 86 13.25 9.05 11.88
C SER A 86 12.90 7.74 12.56
N THR A 87 13.85 6.80 12.56
CA THR A 87 13.82 5.58 13.35
C THR A 87 13.90 5.90 14.84
N PRO A 88 12.94 5.45 15.68
CA PRO A 88 13.15 5.46 17.12
C PRO A 88 14.20 4.39 17.47
N LYS A 89 15.33 4.83 18.06
CA LYS A 89 16.30 3.94 18.71
C LYS A 89 15.59 3.20 19.85
N SER A 90 15.37 1.90 19.67
CA SER A 90 15.06 0.99 20.77
C SER A 90 16.30 0.82 21.63
N ASN A 91 16.32 1.49 22.79
CA ASN A 91 17.29 1.19 23.85
C ASN A 91 16.83 -0.09 24.55
N SER A 92 17.44 -1.20 24.15
CA SER A 92 17.45 -2.45 24.91
C SER A 92 18.07 -2.21 26.29
N LYS A 93 17.25 -2.29 27.33
CA LYS A 93 17.69 -2.73 28.66
C LYS A 93 16.75 -3.84 29.11
N THR A 94 17.20 -5.07 28.94
CA THR A 94 16.73 -6.23 29.69
C THR A 94 16.94 -6.00 31.19
N PRO A 95 15.96 -6.32 32.04
CA PRO A 95 16.27 -6.87 33.35
C PRO A 95 15.79 -8.32 33.45
N LYS A 96 16.70 -9.13 33.98
CA LYS A 96 16.61 -10.55 34.27
C LYS A 96 15.55 -10.84 35.34
N ALA A 97 14.93 -12.01 35.23
CA ALA A 97 13.91 -12.56 36.12
C ALA A 97 14.27 -12.56 37.62
N ASN A 98 13.27 -12.43 38.51
CA ASN A 98 13.15 -13.35 39.65
C ASN A 98 11.75 -13.40 40.30
N SER A 99 11.48 -14.59 40.83
CA SER A 99 10.32 -15.12 41.56
C SER A 99 9.95 -14.39 42.87
N LYS A 100 8.65 -14.23 43.18
CA LYS A 100 7.96 -14.74 44.40
C LYS A 100 6.53 -14.20 44.59
N GLU A 101 5.59 -15.16 44.66
CA GLU A 101 4.54 -15.37 45.68
C GLU A 101 3.97 -14.17 46.48
N LYS A 102 2.64 -14.01 46.39
CA LYS A 102 1.75 -13.92 47.56
C LYS A 102 0.32 -14.31 47.19
#